data_AF-A0A1R1JGX4-F1
#
_entry.id   AF-A0A1R1JGX4-F1
#
_cell.length_a   1.000
_cell.length_b   1.000
_cell.length_c   1.000
_cell.angle_alpha   90.00
_cell.angle_beta   90.00
_cell.angle_gamma   90.00
#
_symmetry.space_group_name_H-M   'P 1'
#
loop_
_entity.id
_entity.type
_entity.pdbx_description
1 polymer ?
#
loop_
_entity_poly.entity_id
_entity_poly.type
_entity_poly.pdbx_seq_one_letter_code
_entity_poly.pdbx_strand_id
1 'polypeptide(L)'
;MKPARMRRSRGFTLIEIVVVMAIIGLLLTLAVPRYLHSIERGKEQVRQQNIAVMRNAIDQYFGDNGQYPETLDELVAKHYLRVVPTDPVNGDDKWAVIASPDETKPGVYDVAPASSAQGELPHAAGAAR
;
A
#
# COMPACT_ATOMS: atom_id res chain seq x y z
N MET A 1 52.09 -42.63 33.00
CA MET A 1 50.77 -42.10 32.56
C MET A 1 50.85 -40.58 32.59
N LYS A 2 50.67 -39.89 31.46
CA LYS A 2 50.76 -38.41 31.37
C LYS A 2 49.40 -37.82 31.74
N PRO A 3 49.31 -36.84 32.67
CA PRO A 3 48.02 -36.24 33.02
C PRO A 3 47.48 -35.39 31.87
N ALA A 4 46.25 -35.65 31.45
CA ALA A 4 45.53 -34.84 30.47
C ALA A 4 45.20 -33.48 31.09
N ARG A 5 45.68 -32.39 30.48
CA ARG A 5 45.46 -31.03 30.96
C ARG A 5 44.02 -30.62 30.61
N MET A 6 43.14 -30.52 31.61
CA MET A 6 41.79 -29.94 31.41
C MET A 6 41.93 -28.49 30.94
N ARG A 7 41.43 -28.21 29.73
CA ARG A 7 41.30 -26.84 29.22
C ARG A 7 40.24 -26.13 30.06
N ARG A 8 40.61 -25.05 30.76
CA ARG A 8 39.63 -24.14 31.37
C ARG A 8 38.80 -23.51 30.26
N SER A 9 37.51 -23.79 30.25
CA SER A 9 36.52 -23.04 29.47
C SER A 9 36.52 -21.59 29.97
N ARG A 10 36.83 -20.65 29.09
CA ARG A 10 36.67 -19.21 29.37
C ARG A 10 35.19 -18.91 29.14
N GLY A 11 34.48 -18.49 30.20
CA GLY A 11 33.10 -18.02 30.11
C GLY A 11 33.04 -16.57 29.65
N PHE A 12 31.91 -16.19 29.05
CA PHE A 12 31.57 -14.79 28.76
C PHE A 12 31.43 -14.00 30.05
N THR A 13 31.88 -12.75 30.04
CA THR A 13 31.73 -11.84 31.18
C THR A 13 30.45 -11.01 31.05
N LEU A 14 29.85 -10.59 32.16
CA LEU A 14 28.67 -9.71 32.14
C LEU A 14 28.95 -8.40 31.40
N ILE A 15 30.16 -7.85 31.57
CA ILE A 15 30.56 -6.60 30.93
C ILE A 15 30.60 -6.72 29.40
N GLU A 16 30.93 -7.90 28.87
CA GLU A 16 30.97 -8.16 27.43
C GLU A 16 29.58 -8.10 26.80
N ILE A 17 28.57 -8.64 27.47
CA ILE A 17 27.17 -8.53 27.02
C ILE A 17 26.66 -7.09 27.12
N VAL A 18 27.03 -6.34 28.17
CA VAL A 18 26.64 -4.92 28.31
C VAL A 18 27.21 -4.07 27.17
N VAL A 19 28.49 -4.25 26.82
CA VAL A 19 29.11 -3.51 25.71
C VAL A 19 28.47 -3.89 24.37
N VAL A 20 28.19 -5.18 24.13
CA VAL A 20 27.52 -5.64 22.92
C VAL A 20 26.12 -5.04 22.80
N MET A 21 25.33 -5.06 23.87
CA MET A 21 24.00 -4.46 23.89
C MET A 21 24.05 -2.95 23.66
N ALA A 22 25.06 -2.25 24.21
CA ALA A 22 25.26 -0.82 23.97
C ALA A 22 25.54 -0.53 22.48
N ILE A 23 26.38 -1.33 21.82
CA ILE A 23 26.67 -1.18 20.39
C ILE A 23 25.42 -1.51 19.55
N ILE A 24 24.68 -2.57 19.87
CA ILE A 24 23.42 -2.91 19.18
C ILE A 24 22.42 -1.77 19.32
N GLY A 25 22.22 -1.23 20.53
CA GLY A 25 21.35 -0.09 20.78
C GLY A 25 21.72 1.12 19.92
N LEU A 26 23.02 1.47 19.87
CA LEU A 26 23.52 2.55 19.03
C LEU A 26 23.21 2.30 17.54
N LEU A 27 23.45 1.11 17.02
CA LEU A 27 23.15 0.77 15.63
C LEU A 27 21.65 0.83 15.31
N LEU A 28 20.80 0.38 16.22
CA LEU A 28 19.35 0.38 16.04
C LEU A 28 18.78 1.79 15.88
N THR A 29 19.36 2.80 16.54
CA THR A 29 18.92 4.20 16.38
C THR A 29 19.00 4.69 14.93
N LEU A 30 19.97 4.19 14.15
CA LEU A 30 20.14 4.52 12.74
C LEU A 30 19.40 3.54 11.82
N ALA A 31 19.37 2.26 12.18
CA ALA A 31 18.80 1.21 11.35
C ALA A 31 17.27 1.25 11.28
N VAL A 32 16.59 1.45 12.41
CA VAL A 32 15.12 1.41 12.51
C VAL A 32 14.43 2.48 11.66
N PRO A 33 14.72 3.79 11.77
CA PRO A 33 14.03 4.80 10.96
C PRO A 33 14.26 4.60 9.46
N ARG A 34 15.47 4.17 9.06
CA ARG A 34 15.78 3.84 7.66
C ARG A 34 14.94 2.67 7.14
N TYR A 35 14.76 1.63 7.97
CA TYR A 35 13.92 0.49 7.63
C TYR A 35 12.46 0.90 7.47
N LEU A 36 11.90 1.65 8.43
CA LEU A 36 10.53 2.15 8.36
C LEU A 36 10.28 2.99 7.10
N HIS A 37 11.19 3.91 6.77
CA HIS A 37 11.11 4.69 5.54
C HIS A 37 11.19 3.85 4.26
N SER A 38 11.89 2.71 4.29
CA SER A 38 11.89 1.77 3.16
C SER A 38 10.54 1.10 2.98
N ILE A 39 9.87 0.73 4.08
CA ILE A 39 8.54 0.12 4.04
C ILE A 39 7.51 1.14 3.52
N GLU A 40 7.55 2.38 4.00
CA GLU A 40 6.67 3.46 3.51
C GLU A 40 6.82 3.68 2.01
N ARG A 41 8.06 3.75 1.50
CA ARG A 41 8.31 3.87 0.07
C ARG A 41 7.78 2.68 -0.73
N GLY A 42 7.92 1.47 -0.20
CA GLY A 42 7.37 0.27 -0.84
C GLY A 42 5.84 0.30 -0.92
N LYS A 43 5.17 0.75 0.15
CA LYS A 43 3.71 0.94 0.16
C LYS A 43 3.27 1.97 -0.88
N GLU A 44 3.96 3.09 -0.97
CA GLU A 44 3.64 4.13 -1.97
C GLU A 44 3.85 3.64 -3.41
N GLN A 45 4.90 2.86 -3.67
CA GLN A 45 5.09 2.22 -4.99
C GLN A 45 3.94 1.27 -5.35
N VAL A 46 3.50 0.43 -4.40
CA VAL A 46 2.36 -0.47 -4.61
C VAL A 46 1.08 0.33 -4.84
N ARG A 47 0.87 1.43 -4.11
CA ARG A 47 -0.29 2.31 -4.29
C ARG A 47 -0.35 2.89 -5.70
N GLN A 48 0.76 3.44 -6.19
CA GLN A 48 0.86 3.97 -7.55
C GLN A 48 0.61 2.90 -8.60
N GLN A 49 1.14 1.69 -8.39
CA GLN A 49 0.89 0.55 -9.26
C GLN A 49 -0.60 0.15 -9.27
N ASN A 50 -1.25 0.11 -8.12
CA ASN A 50 -2.67 -0.22 -8.01
C ASN A 50 -3.54 0.80 -8.75
N ILE A 51 -3.24 2.10 -8.61
CA ILE A 51 -3.90 3.18 -9.37
C ILE A 51 -3.73 2.96 -10.87
N ALA A 52 -2.50 2.69 -11.33
CA ALA A 52 -2.22 2.46 -12.74
C ALA A 52 -2.99 1.24 -13.29
N VAL A 53 -3.06 0.15 -12.53
CA VAL A 53 -3.82 -1.06 -12.91
C VAL A 53 -5.31 -0.76 -13.04
N MET A 54 -5.90 -0.03 -12.08
CA MET A 54 -7.32 0.34 -12.15
C MET A 54 -7.63 1.29 -13.31
N ARG A 55 -6.77 2.29 -13.57
CA ARG A 55 -6.91 3.19 -14.73
C ARG A 55 -6.90 2.42 -16.05
N ASN A 56 -5.94 1.51 -16.22
CA ASN A 56 -5.89 0.65 -17.41
C ASN A 56 -7.17 -0.20 -17.56
N ALA A 57 -7.73 -0.71 -16.45
CA ALA A 57 -8.98 -1.47 -16.49
C ALA A 57 -10.19 -0.61 -16.86
N ILE A 58 -10.25 0.64 -16.38
CA ILE A 58 -11.28 1.63 -16.75
C ILE A 58 -11.17 1.95 -18.25
N ASP A 59 -9.96 2.24 -18.74
CA ASP A 59 -9.70 2.54 -20.15
C ASP A 59 -10.06 1.37 -21.05
N GLN A 60 -9.75 0.14 -20.63
CA GLN A 60 -10.10 -1.07 -21.35
C GLN A 60 -11.62 -1.28 -21.39
N TYR A 61 -12.30 -1.09 -20.27
CA TYR A 61 -13.76 -1.14 -20.20
C TYR A 61 -14.40 -0.11 -21.13
N PHE A 62 -13.87 1.12 -21.15
CA PHE A 62 -14.34 2.18 -22.02
C PHE A 62 -14.11 1.85 -23.50
N GLY A 63 -12.95 1.27 -23.84
CA GLY A 63 -12.63 0.81 -25.19
C GLY A 63 -13.61 -0.25 -25.71
N ASP A 64 -14.05 -1.15 -24.85
CA ASP A 64 -14.92 -2.27 -25.21
C ASP A 64 -16.42 -1.89 -25.22
N ASN A 65 -16.86 -1.03 -24.30
CA ASN A 65 -18.29 -0.70 -24.10
C ASN A 65 -18.67 0.70 -24.61
N GLY A 66 -17.71 1.58 -24.86
CA GLY A 66 -17.93 2.98 -25.25
C GLY A 66 -18.46 3.88 -24.13
N GLN A 67 -18.55 3.37 -22.90
CA GLN A 67 -19.05 4.05 -21.70
C GLN A 67 -18.12 3.74 -20.52
N TYR A 68 -18.06 4.64 -19.54
CA TYR A 68 -17.30 4.39 -18.30
C TYR A 68 -18.10 3.48 -17.36
N PRO A 69 -17.43 2.69 -16.51
CA PRO A 69 -18.13 1.86 -15.51
C PRO A 69 -18.81 2.76 -14.47
N GLU A 70 -19.97 2.35 -13.95
CA GLU A 70 -20.66 3.14 -12.91
C GLU A 70 -19.94 3.05 -11.55
N THR A 71 -19.30 1.92 -11.29
CA THR A 71 -18.58 1.62 -10.05
C THR A 71 -17.34 0.78 -10.33
N LEU A 72 -16.35 0.80 -9.43
CA LEU A 72 -15.17 -0.08 -9.53
C LEU A 72 -15.53 -1.57 -9.39
N ASP A 73 -16.62 -1.88 -8.70
CA ASP A 73 -17.10 -3.26 -8.56
C ASP A 73 -17.58 -3.84 -9.90
N GLU A 74 -18.05 -3.00 -10.82
CA GLU A 74 -18.42 -3.42 -12.17
C GLU A 74 -17.22 -3.97 -12.95
N LEU A 75 -16.02 -3.39 -12.76
CA LEU A 75 -14.80 -3.88 -13.37
C LEU A 75 -14.46 -5.30 -12.89
N VAL A 76 -14.79 -5.63 -11.64
CA VAL A 76 -14.61 -6.99 -11.11
C VAL A 76 -15.67 -7.93 -11.68
N ALA A 77 -16.94 -7.51 -11.69
CA ALA A 77 -18.04 -8.30 -12.23
C ALA A 77 -17.82 -8.66 -13.71
N LYS A 78 -17.31 -7.72 -14.51
CA LYS A 78 -16.98 -7.93 -15.93
C LYS A 78 -15.55 -8.42 -16.18
N HIS A 79 -14.83 -8.83 -15.13
CA HIS A 79 -13.52 -9.49 -15.21
C HIS A 79 -12.38 -8.64 -15.81
N TYR A 80 -12.51 -7.31 -15.86
CA TYR A 80 -11.39 -6.39 -16.17
C TYR A 80 -10.42 -6.31 -14.99
N LEU A 81 -10.92 -6.48 -13.77
CA LEU A 81 -10.15 -6.64 -12.55
C LEU A 81 -10.47 -7.97 -11.89
N ARG A 82 -9.47 -8.62 -11.30
CA ARG A 82 -9.69 -9.83 -10.48
C ARG A 82 -10.34 -9.48 -9.12
N VAL A 83 -9.93 -8.33 -8.58
CA VAL A 83 -10.41 -7.74 -7.33
C VAL A 83 -10.01 -6.26 -7.35
N VAL A 84 -10.78 -5.40 -6.70
CA VAL A 84 -10.35 -4.01 -6.47
C VAL A 84 -9.19 -4.04 -5.46
N PRO A 85 -7.98 -3.55 -5.80
CA PRO A 85 -6.86 -3.56 -4.86
C PRO A 85 -7.14 -2.66 -3.65
N THR A 86 -6.69 -3.01 -2.45
CA THR A 86 -6.77 -2.14 -1.26
C THR A 86 -5.62 -1.13 -1.22
N ASP A 87 -5.81 0.03 -0.59
CA ASP A 87 -4.76 1.03 -0.39
C ASP A 87 -3.73 0.56 0.68
N PRO A 88 -2.45 0.31 0.32
CA PRO A 88 -1.44 -0.19 1.27
C PRO A 88 -0.95 0.86 2.28
N VAL A 89 -1.26 2.15 2.07
CA VAL A 89 -0.80 3.26 2.93
C VAL A 89 -1.79 3.50 4.07
N ASN A 90 -3.08 3.63 3.74
CA ASN A 90 -4.12 3.96 4.72
C ASN A 90 -4.84 2.71 5.27
N GLY A 91 -4.79 1.58 4.58
CA GLY A 91 -5.55 0.38 4.96
C GLY A 91 -7.06 0.55 4.83
N ASP A 92 -7.52 1.66 4.23
CA ASP A 92 -8.92 1.91 3.92
C ASP A 92 -9.29 1.22 2.59
N ASP A 93 -10.49 0.64 2.56
CA ASP A 93 -10.99 -0.16 1.44
C ASP A 93 -11.50 0.67 0.24
N LYS A 94 -11.31 2.00 0.24
CA LYS A 94 -11.98 2.87 -0.74
C LYS A 94 -11.05 3.89 -1.38
N TRP A 95 -10.92 3.80 -2.70
CA TRP A 95 -10.30 4.82 -3.53
C TRP A 95 -11.25 6.00 -3.73
N ALA A 96 -10.69 7.20 -3.89
CA ALA A 96 -11.45 8.35 -4.34
C ALA A 96 -11.80 8.14 -5.81
N VAL A 97 -13.09 8.05 -6.11
CA VAL A 97 -13.62 7.86 -7.46
C VAL A 97 -13.89 9.23 -8.07
N ILE A 98 -13.33 9.49 -9.25
CA ILE A 98 -13.51 10.74 -9.99
C ILE A 98 -14.45 10.46 -11.16
N ALA A 99 -15.59 11.15 -11.17
CA ALA A 99 -16.56 11.05 -12.26
C ALA A 99 -16.03 11.73 -13.53
N SER A 100 -16.44 11.20 -14.68
CA SER A 100 -16.15 11.81 -15.98
C SER A 100 -16.66 13.26 -16.03
N PRO A 101 -15.84 14.23 -16.49
CA PRO A 101 -16.28 15.62 -16.68
C PRO A 101 -17.20 15.79 -17.89
N ASP A 102 -17.38 14.75 -18.70
CA ASP A 102 -18.24 14.75 -19.87
C ASP A 102 -19.65 14.25 -19.49
N GLU A 103 -20.64 15.14 -19.50
CA GLU A 103 -22.05 14.83 -19.22
C GLU A 103 -22.62 13.76 -20.17
N THR A 104 -22.03 13.59 -21.36
CA THR A 104 -22.49 12.60 -22.34
C THR A 104 -22.03 11.17 -22.02
N LYS A 105 -21.03 11.02 -21.14
CA LYS A 105 -20.41 9.74 -20.75
C LYS A 105 -20.27 9.66 -19.23
N PRO A 106 -21.39 9.54 -18.49
CA PRO A 106 -21.34 9.40 -17.04
C PRO A 106 -20.61 8.12 -16.64
N GLY A 107 -19.91 8.15 -15.51
CA GLY A 107 -19.22 6.99 -14.93
C GLY A 107 -17.87 7.36 -14.32
N VAL A 108 -17.19 6.35 -13.78
CA VAL A 108 -15.86 6.46 -13.19
C VAL A 108 -14.82 6.64 -14.27
N TYR A 109 -14.26 7.85 -14.33
CA TYR A 109 -13.20 8.20 -15.26
C TYR A 109 -11.81 7.94 -14.66
N ASP A 110 -11.62 8.29 -13.39
CA ASP A 110 -10.33 8.17 -12.73
C ASP A 110 -10.45 7.72 -11.27
N VAL A 111 -9.36 7.18 -10.74
CA VAL A 111 -9.20 6.79 -9.33
C VAL A 111 -8.01 7.50 -8.73
N ALA A 112 -8.18 7.97 -7.50
CA ALA A 112 -7.16 8.67 -6.75
C ALA A 112 -7.06 8.15 -5.31
N PRO A 113 -5.94 8.40 -4.63
CA PRO A 113 -5.81 8.26 -3.18
C PRO A 113 -7.07 8.72 -2.41
N ALA A 114 -7.53 7.97 -1.41
CA ALA A 114 -8.59 8.46 -0.52
C ALA A 114 -8.25 9.80 0.15
N SER A 115 -6.94 10.04 0.36
CA SER A 115 -6.41 11.26 0.95
C SER A 115 -6.35 12.47 0.00
N SER A 116 -6.51 12.27 -1.32
CA SER A 116 -6.69 13.40 -2.22
C SER A 116 -8.13 13.86 -2.10
N ALA A 117 -8.34 14.98 -1.41
CA ALA A 117 -9.62 15.61 -1.09
C ALA A 117 -10.42 16.13 -2.32
N GLN A 118 -10.34 15.45 -3.46
CA GLN A 118 -11.03 15.75 -4.70
C GLN A 118 -12.01 14.65 -5.15
N GLY A 119 -12.16 13.57 -4.39
CA GLY A 119 -13.21 12.56 -4.62
C GLY A 119 -14.53 12.98 -4.01
N GLU A 120 -15.16 14.00 -4.58
CA GLU A 120 -16.57 14.30 -4.29
C GLU A 120 -17.39 13.05 -4.65
N LEU A 121 -18.12 12.51 -3.68
CA LEU A 121 -19.00 11.35 -3.83
C LEU A 121 -19.91 11.51 -5.06
N PRO A 122 -20.07 10.49 -5.93
CA PRO A 122 -21.07 10.54 -6.97
C PRO A 122 -22.48 10.63 -6.36
N HIS A 123 -23.08 11.81 -6.52
CA HIS A 123 -24.51 12.13 -6.39
C HIS A 123 -25.26 11.69 -5.12
N ALA A 124 -25.34 12.60 -4.14
CA ALA A 124 -26.53 12.80 -3.31
C ALA A 124 -27.42 13.94 -3.86
N ALA A 125 -27.66 13.99 -5.18
CA ALA A 125 -28.67 14.89 -5.76
C ALA A 125 -29.90 14.06 -6.17
N GLY A 126 -30.76 13.78 -5.20
CA GLY A 126 -31.96 12.99 -5.43
C GLY A 126 -32.80 12.68 -4.19
N ALA A 127 -32.82 13.56 -3.20
CA ALA A 127 -33.69 13.45 -2.03
C ALA A 127 -34.35 14.80 -1.73
N ALA A 128 -35.16 15.28 -2.68
CA ALA A 128 -36.19 16.28 -2.44
C ALA A 128 -37.20 16.26 -3.61
N ARG A 129 -38.14 15.32 -3.52
CA ARG A 129 -39.49 15.48 -4.05
C ARG A 129 -40.46 15.06 -2.96
#